data_AF-A0A821AS99-F1
#
_entry.id   AF-A0A821AS99-F1
#
_cell.length_a   1.000
_cell.length_b   1.000
_cell.length_c   1.000
_cell.angle_alpha   90.00
_cell.angle_beta   90.00
_cell.angle_gamma   90.00
#
_symmetry.space_group_name_H-M   'P 1'
#
loop_
_entity.id
_entity.type
_entity.pdbx_description
1 polymer ?
#
loop_
_entity_poly.entity_id
_entity_poly.type
_entity_poly.pdbx_seq_one_letter_code
_entity_poly.pdbx_strand_id
1 'polypeptide(L)'
;MQEGAAAAQETLGWDEIKAHLDARYVSAPEAAWRLFEYPLHDKSHAIIRLAVHLPNQQPVYFAEGNEQQALEKAASKDTTLIAWFKLNSKDPDARQYLYHDIPHHFVFGRNGTWKRRLQGENVIGRMYSVSPSDVERYHLRLLLLHIPGACSFDDLKTVDGQVCQTFMEAAKRRGLLHDDTEYERCMAEAVLFQMPQQLRI
;
A
#
# COMPACT_ATOMS: atom_id res chain seq x y z
N MET A 1 31.09 -49.50 16.93
CA MET A 1 29.68 -49.16 16.63
C MET A 1 29.27 -48.11 17.65
N GLN A 2 29.27 -46.84 17.26
CA GLN A 2 28.81 -45.71 18.07
C GLN A 2 27.37 -45.40 17.62
N GLU A 3 26.41 -45.57 18.51
CA GLU A 3 25.03 -45.11 18.30
C GLU A 3 24.98 -43.60 18.52
N GLY A 4 24.58 -42.87 17.48
CA GLY A 4 24.38 -41.42 17.51
C GLY A 4 23.09 -41.07 18.25
N ALA A 5 23.21 -40.17 19.24
CA ALA A 5 22.07 -39.55 19.90
C ALA A 5 21.32 -38.63 18.93
N ALA A 6 20.06 -38.94 18.65
CA ALA A 6 19.17 -38.08 17.87
C ALA A 6 18.77 -36.86 18.70
N ALA A 7 19.02 -35.66 18.16
CA ALA A 7 18.57 -34.40 18.74
C ALA A 7 17.04 -34.34 18.71
N ALA A 8 16.42 -34.26 19.90
CA ALA A 8 14.99 -34.03 20.03
C ALA A 8 14.64 -32.63 19.50
N GLN A 9 13.81 -32.58 18.46
CA GLN A 9 13.17 -31.34 18.03
C GLN A 9 12.21 -30.89 19.14
N GLU A 10 12.53 -29.77 19.80
CA GLU A 10 11.57 -29.08 20.66
C GLU A 10 10.39 -28.61 19.80
N THR A 11 9.27 -29.34 19.91
CA THR A 11 8.00 -28.88 19.36
C THR A 11 7.51 -27.72 20.23
N LEU A 12 7.53 -26.51 19.68
CA LEU A 12 6.87 -25.35 20.28
C LEU A 12 5.38 -25.68 20.48
N GLY A 13 5.00 -25.99 21.72
CA GLY A 13 3.63 -26.29 22.11
C GLY A 13 2.76 -25.05 22.08
N TRP A 14 2.33 -24.64 20.88
CA TRP A 14 1.39 -23.55 20.69
C TRP A 14 -0.03 -24.04 20.97
N ASP A 15 -0.59 -23.66 22.11
CA ASP A 15 -1.99 -23.92 22.46
C ASP A 15 -2.90 -22.89 21.75
N GLU A 16 -3.38 -23.27 20.57
CA GLU A 16 -4.29 -22.46 19.76
C GLU A 16 -5.60 -22.13 20.50
N ILE A 17 -6.09 -23.02 21.36
CA ILE A 17 -7.35 -22.84 22.11
C ILE A 17 -7.17 -21.72 23.13
N LYS A 18 -6.07 -21.76 23.89
CA LYS A 18 -5.76 -20.72 24.87
C LYS A 18 -5.49 -19.37 24.20
N ALA A 19 -4.71 -19.35 23.11
CA ALA A 19 -4.46 -18.13 22.34
C ALA A 19 -5.77 -17.51 21.79
N HIS A 20 -6.70 -18.36 21.36
CA HIS A 20 -8.00 -17.93 20.85
C HIS A 20 -8.96 -17.41 21.94
N LEU A 21 -8.86 -17.95 23.17
CA LEU A 21 -9.58 -17.46 24.35
C LEU A 21 -9.01 -16.12 24.84
N ASP A 22 -7.68 -16.03 24.96
CA ASP A 22 -6.98 -14.83 25.42
C ASP A 22 -7.16 -13.66 24.44
N ALA A 23 -7.16 -13.92 23.13
CA ALA A 23 -7.43 -12.91 22.10
C ALA A 23 -8.86 -12.33 22.16
N ARG A 24 -9.79 -13.00 22.83
CA ARG A 24 -11.18 -12.56 23.04
C ARG A 24 -11.47 -12.14 24.47
N TYR A 25 -10.46 -12.11 25.34
CA TYR A 25 -10.60 -11.68 26.72
C TYR A 25 -10.99 -10.20 26.77
N VAL A 26 -12.12 -9.92 27.42
CA VAL A 26 -12.54 -8.56 27.78
C VAL A 26 -12.20 -8.38 29.25
N SER A 27 -11.39 -7.36 29.54
CA SER A 27 -10.99 -7.08 30.92
C SER A 27 -12.21 -6.70 31.79
N ALA A 28 -12.17 -7.03 33.08
CA ALA A 28 -13.22 -6.64 34.03
C ALA A 28 -13.59 -5.13 33.97
N PRO A 29 -12.65 -4.17 33.87
CA PRO A 29 -12.99 -2.75 33.71
C PRO A 29 -13.67 -2.44 32.37
N GLU A 30 -13.24 -3.07 31.26
CA GLU A 30 -13.89 -2.88 29.96
C GLU A 30 -15.33 -3.46 29.94
N ALA A 31 -15.55 -4.61 30.59
CA ALA A 31 -16.87 -5.20 30.74
C ALA A 31 -17.81 -4.29 31.54
N ALA A 32 -17.34 -3.69 32.64
CA ALA A 32 -18.10 -2.69 33.38
C ALA A 32 -18.40 -1.45 32.52
N TRP A 33 -17.43 -0.97 31.74
CA TRP A 33 -17.61 0.16 30.81
C TRP A 33 -18.72 -0.09 29.78
N ARG A 34 -18.75 -1.30 29.22
CA ARG A 34 -19.80 -1.77 28.31
C ARG A 34 -21.16 -1.87 29.01
N LEU A 35 -21.21 -2.40 30.23
CA LEU A 35 -22.43 -2.54 31.03
C LEU A 35 -23.07 -1.19 31.36
N PHE A 36 -22.24 -0.17 31.58
CA PHE A 36 -22.69 1.20 31.85
C PHE A 36 -22.87 2.05 30.59
N GLU A 37 -22.79 1.45 29.40
CA GLU A 37 -22.95 2.13 28.09
C GLU A 37 -22.03 3.35 27.89
N TYR A 38 -20.86 3.36 28.53
CA TYR A 38 -19.92 4.45 28.34
C TYR A 38 -19.27 4.36 26.95
N PRO A 39 -19.00 5.50 26.30
CA PRO A 39 -18.31 5.52 25.01
C PRO A 39 -16.91 4.91 25.16
N LEU A 40 -16.65 3.83 24.42
CA LEU A 40 -15.37 3.09 24.45
C LEU A 40 -14.31 3.73 23.56
N HIS A 41 -14.73 4.29 22.43
CA HIS A 41 -13.85 4.92 21.46
C HIS A 41 -14.63 5.97 20.69
N ASP A 42 -13.94 7.05 20.35
CA ASP A 42 -14.40 8.01 19.35
C ASP A 42 -13.44 7.95 18.14
N LYS A 43 -13.96 8.20 16.95
CA LYS A 43 -13.18 8.20 15.71
C LYS A 43 -13.03 9.63 15.24
N SER A 44 -11.84 10.17 15.43
CA SER A 44 -11.52 11.52 14.96
C SER A 44 -11.51 11.65 13.43
N HIS A 45 -11.27 10.56 12.71
CA HIS A 45 -11.16 10.55 11.25
C HIS A 45 -11.93 9.41 10.59
N ALA A 46 -12.59 9.70 9.46
CA ALA A 46 -13.10 8.65 8.56
C ALA A 46 -11.95 8.08 7.72
N ILE A 47 -11.95 6.76 7.49
CA ILE A 47 -10.91 6.09 6.68
C ILE A 47 -11.50 5.72 5.32
N ILE A 48 -10.91 6.24 4.25
CA ILE A 48 -11.23 5.85 2.87
C ILE A 48 -10.18 4.87 2.37
N ARG A 49 -10.61 3.69 1.95
CA ARG A 49 -9.72 2.68 1.36
C ARG A 49 -9.50 2.97 -0.11
N LEU A 50 -8.25 3.15 -0.48
CA LEU A 50 -7.81 3.44 -1.84
C LEU A 50 -7.33 2.16 -2.51
N ALA A 51 -7.91 1.85 -3.68
CA ALA A 51 -7.53 0.72 -4.50
C ALA A 51 -6.10 0.87 -5.04
N VAL A 52 -5.36 -0.24 -5.07
CA VAL A 52 -4.05 -0.35 -5.71
C VAL A 52 -4.08 -1.63 -6.54
N HIS A 53 -3.97 -1.50 -7.86
CA HIS A 53 -3.99 -2.61 -8.79
C HIS A 53 -3.20 -2.27 -10.04
N LEU A 54 -2.67 -3.29 -10.72
CA LEU A 54 -2.00 -3.15 -12.01
C LEU A 54 -3.03 -2.87 -13.13
N PRO A 55 -2.59 -2.46 -14.33
CA PRO A 55 -3.48 -2.32 -15.48
C PRO A 55 -4.28 -3.61 -15.72
N ASN A 56 -5.60 -3.47 -15.88
CA ASN A 56 -6.53 -4.59 -16.14
C ASN A 56 -6.61 -5.67 -15.03
N GLN A 57 -6.11 -5.37 -13.82
CA GLN A 57 -6.19 -6.27 -12.66
C GLN A 57 -7.08 -5.71 -11.54
N GLN A 58 -8.19 -5.06 -11.90
CA GLN A 58 -9.15 -4.52 -10.94
C GLN A 58 -9.79 -5.67 -10.14
N PRO A 59 -9.91 -5.55 -8.81
CA PRO A 59 -10.62 -6.53 -8.02
C PRO A 59 -12.13 -6.48 -8.31
N VAL A 60 -12.72 -7.64 -8.61
CA VAL A 60 -14.17 -7.80 -8.80
C VAL A 60 -14.69 -8.75 -7.74
N TYR A 61 -15.65 -8.29 -6.94
CA TYR A 61 -16.33 -9.09 -5.94
C TYR A 61 -17.71 -9.47 -6.44
N PHE A 62 -18.04 -10.76 -6.42
CA PHE A 62 -19.33 -11.29 -6.84
C PHE A 62 -19.80 -12.38 -5.89
N ALA A 63 -21.12 -12.56 -5.83
CA ALA A 63 -21.71 -13.75 -5.24
C ALA A 63 -21.84 -14.81 -6.34
N GLU A 64 -21.73 -16.09 -5.97
CA GLU A 64 -21.90 -17.21 -6.89
C GLU A 64 -23.22 -17.07 -7.67
N GLY A 65 -23.15 -17.21 -8.99
CA GLY A 65 -24.30 -17.02 -9.91
C GLY A 65 -24.51 -15.59 -10.43
N ASN A 66 -23.83 -14.57 -9.89
CA ASN A 66 -23.95 -13.16 -10.32
C ASN A 66 -22.69 -12.62 -11.02
N GLU A 67 -21.86 -13.50 -11.57
CA GLU A 67 -20.56 -13.17 -12.19
C GLU A 67 -20.69 -12.14 -13.31
N GLN A 68 -21.63 -12.36 -14.24
CA GLN A 68 -21.82 -11.48 -15.40
C GLN A 68 -22.21 -10.06 -14.99
N GLN A 69 -23.16 -9.93 -14.07
CA GLN A 69 -23.59 -8.62 -13.55
C GLN A 69 -22.47 -7.91 -12.78
N ALA A 70 -21.63 -8.66 -12.07
CA ALA A 70 -20.49 -8.09 -11.37
C ALA A 70 -19.42 -7.58 -12.34
N LEU A 71 -19.20 -8.30 -13.44
CA LEU A 71 -18.30 -7.88 -14.51
C LEU A 71 -18.79 -6.60 -15.19
N GLU A 72 -20.08 -6.52 -15.51
CA GLU A 72 -20.71 -5.31 -16.08
C GLU A 72 -20.61 -4.10 -15.12
N LYS A 73 -20.80 -4.34 -13.82
CA LYS A 73 -20.62 -3.30 -12.78
C LYS A 73 -19.17 -2.85 -12.68
N ALA A 74 -18.21 -3.76 -12.77
CA ALA A 74 -16.79 -3.44 -12.74
C ALA A 74 -16.35 -2.69 -14.01
N ALA A 75 -16.93 -3.00 -15.16
CA ALA A 75 -16.66 -2.30 -16.41
C ALA A 75 -17.26 -0.87 -16.42
N SER A 76 -18.42 -0.68 -15.77
CA SER A 76 -19.10 0.62 -15.72
C SER A 76 -18.58 1.56 -14.62
N LYS A 77 -18.00 1.03 -13.53
CA LYS A 77 -17.53 1.82 -12.40
C LYS A 77 -16.01 1.88 -12.34
N ASP A 78 -15.49 3.11 -12.33
CA ASP A 78 -14.07 3.33 -12.09
C ASP A 78 -13.67 2.99 -10.65
N THR A 79 -12.49 2.40 -10.49
CA THR A 79 -11.83 2.28 -9.19
C THR A 79 -11.37 3.65 -8.71
N THR A 80 -11.09 3.80 -7.41
CA THR A 80 -10.56 5.06 -6.85
C THR A 80 -9.27 5.52 -7.55
N LEU A 81 -8.45 4.56 -8.01
CA LEU A 81 -7.19 4.81 -8.72
C LEU A 81 -7.43 5.31 -10.15
N ILE A 82 -8.29 4.63 -10.92
CA ILE A 82 -8.63 5.07 -12.29
C ILE A 82 -9.35 6.41 -12.25
N ALA A 83 -10.24 6.62 -11.28
CA ALA A 83 -10.91 7.90 -11.10
C ALA A 83 -9.92 9.01 -10.73
N TRP A 84 -8.83 8.71 -10.00
CA TRP A 84 -7.78 9.67 -9.68
C TRP A 84 -7.01 10.11 -10.93
N PHE A 85 -6.65 9.16 -11.80
CA PHE A 85 -6.07 9.48 -13.11
C PHE A 85 -6.99 10.40 -13.93
N LYS A 86 -8.29 10.06 -14.02
CA LYS A 86 -9.28 10.88 -14.72
C LYS A 86 -9.47 12.26 -14.08
N LEU A 87 -9.34 12.37 -12.75
CA LEU A 87 -9.40 13.63 -12.03
C LEU A 87 -8.20 14.51 -12.39
N ASN A 88 -6.98 13.97 -12.35
CA ASN A 88 -5.77 14.70 -12.66
C ASN A 88 -5.72 15.17 -14.13
N SER A 89 -6.34 14.43 -15.05
CA SER A 89 -6.49 14.87 -16.44
C SER A 89 -7.42 16.07 -16.59
N LYS A 90 -8.42 16.23 -15.71
CA LYS A 90 -9.46 17.27 -15.80
C LYS A 90 -9.16 18.51 -14.96
N ASP A 91 -8.62 18.31 -13.77
CA ASP A 91 -8.43 19.35 -12.77
C ASP A 91 -6.93 19.50 -12.44
N PRO A 92 -6.30 20.63 -12.83
CA PRO A 92 -4.92 20.92 -12.47
C PRO A 92 -4.70 21.04 -10.96
N ASP A 93 -5.70 21.46 -10.18
CA ASP A 93 -5.58 21.57 -8.72
C ASP A 93 -5.36 20.18 -8.10
N ALA A 94 -5.94 19.12 -8.67
CA ALA A 94 -5.76 17.77 -8.16
C ALA A 94 -4.31 17.27 -8.30
N ARG A 95 -3.54 17.83 -9.24
CA ARG A 95 -2.17 17.41 -9.53
C ARG A 95 -1.16 17.75 -8.44
N GLN A 96 -1.51 18.64 -7.50
CA GLN A 96 -0.65 18.99 -6.38
C GLN A 96 -0.66 17.92 -5.27
N TYR A 97 -1.65 17.03 -5.26
CA TYR A 97 -1.86 16.08 -4.17
C TYR A 97 -1.39 14.67 -4.54
N LEU A 98 -0.83 13.98 -3.54
CA LEU A 98 -0.51 12.55 -3.63
C LEU A 98 -1.79 11.73 -3.57
N TYR A 99 -1.77 10.52 -4.13
CA TYR A 99 -2.96 9.68 -4.20
C TYR A 99 -3.61 9.43 -2.83
N HIS A 100 -2.81 9.27 -1.76
CA HIS A 100 -3.31 9.07 -0.41
C HIS A 100 -3.89 10.33 0.25
N ASP A 101 -3.55 11.52 -0.26
CA ASP A 101 -4.05 12.80 0.24
C ASP A 101 -5.33 13.27 -0.45
N ILE A 102 -5.65 12.69 -1.61
CA ILE A 102 -6.86 13.05 -2.38
C ILE A 102 -8.13 12.99 -1.52
N PRO A 103 -8.37 11.99 -0.65
CA PRO A 103 -9.53 11.96 0.25
C PRO A 103 -9.69 13.16 1.19
N HIS A 104 -8.60 13.87 1.52
CA HIS A 104 -8.65 15.10 2.31
C HIS A 104 -9.34 16.22 1.52
N HIS A 105 -9.10 16.31 0.20
CA HIS A 105 -9.55 17.41 -0.65
C HIS A 105 -10.75 17.07 -1.55
N PHE A 106 -10.96 15.79 -1.83
CA PHE A 106 -11.97 15.29 -2.74
C PHE A 106 -12.78 14.17 -2.10
N VAL A 107 -14.06 14.09 -2.46
CA VAL A 107 -14.99 13.04 -2.04
C VAL A 107 -15.22 12.10 -3.22
N PHE A 108 -15.09 10.79 -2.98
CA PHE A 108 -15.41 9.77 -3.97
C PHE A 108 -16.91 9.50 -4.00
N GLY A 109 -17.56 9.84 -5.10
CA GLY A 109 -19.01 9.66 -5.27
C GLY A 109 -19.39 8.23 -5.65
N ARG A 110 -20.65 7.86 -5.42
CA ARG A 110 -21.23 6.55 -5.84
C ARG A 110 -21.19 6.32 -7.36
N ASN A 111 -21.04 7.40 -8.12
CA ASN A 111 -20.87 7.41 -9.57
C ASN A 111 -19.44 7.06 -10.02
N GLY A 112 -18.51 6.77 -9.09
CA GLY A 112 -17.13 6.41 -9.41
C GLY A 112 -16.23 7.60 -9.75
N THR A 113 -16.60 8.82 -9.36
CA THR A 113 -15.80 10.02 -9.65
C THR A 113 -15.43 10.78 -8.39
N TRP A 114 -14.24 11.39 -8.38
CA TRP A 114 -13.85 12.36 -7.37
C TRP A 114 -14.52 13.71 -7.63
N LYS A 115 -15.01 14.35 -6.56
CA LYS A 115 -15.56 15.72 -6.59
C LYS A 115 -14.91 16.54 -5.48
N ARG A 116 -14.66 17.83 -5.73
CA ARG A 116 -14.07 18.73 -4.72
C ARG A 116 -14.93 18.75 -3.46
N ARG A 117 -14.29 18.62 -2.30
CA ARG A 117 -14.94 18.64 -1.00
C ARG A 117 -15.35 20.07 -0.65
N LEU A 118 -16.58 20.24 -0.15
CA LEU A 118 -17.13 21.54 0.25
C LEU A 118 -17.02 21.81 1.76
N GLN A 119 -17.02 20.76 2.58
CA GLN A 119 -16.89 20.85 4.05
C GLN A 119 -15.76 19.96 4.56
N GLY A 120 -14.93 20.51 5.44
CA GLY A 120 -13.77 19.84 6.02
C GLY A 120 -14.18 18.81 7.07
N GLU A 121 -14.29 17.55 6.66
CA GLU A 121 -14.23 16.42 7.59
C GLU A 121 -12.79 15.88 7.60
N ASN A 122 -12.37 15.46 8.78
CA ASN A 122 -11.11 14.76 9.00
C ASN A 122 -11.18 13.37 8.33
N VAL A 123 -10.57 13.21 7.15
CA VAL A 123 -10.66 11.96 6.37
C VAL A 123 -9.29 11.49 5.91
N ILE A 124 -8.87 10.30 6.30
CA ILE A 124 -7.58 9.74 5.92
C ILE A 124 -7.74 8.74 4.77
N GLY A 125 -7.00 8.96 3.68
CA GLY A 125 -6.83 7.98 2.61
C GLY A 125 -5.84 6.89 2.99
N ARG A 126 -6.27 5.63 2.99
CA ARG A 126 -5.39 4.47 3.21
C ARG A 126 -5.40 3.55 2.00
N MET A 127 -4.24 3.40 1.37
CA MET A 127 -4.04 2.39 0.33
C MET A 127 -4.05 0.99 0.94
N TYR A 128 -4.55 0.01 0.18
CA TYR A 128 -4.43 -1.39 0.56
C TYR A 128 -2.97 -1.79 0.81
N SER A 129 -2.77 -2.65 1.81
CA SER A 129 -1.46 -3.27 2.03
C SER A 129 -1.16 -4.20 0.87
N VAL A 130 0.08 -4.16 0.39
CA VAL A 130 0.56 -5.00 -0.72
C VAL A 130 1.77 -5.77 -0.21
N SER A 131 1.77 -7.09 -0.41
CA SER A 131 2.90 -7.93 -0.04
C SER A 131 4.12 -7.61 -0.90
N PRO A 132 5.34 -7.55 -0.35
CA PRO A 132 6.57 -7.42 -1.13
C PRO A 132 6.77 -8.54 -2.17
N SER A 133 6.14 -9.70 -1.99
CA SER A 133 6.16 -10.80 -2.97
C SER A 133 5.47 -10.43 -4.29
N ASP A 134 4.49 -9.52 -4.25
CA ASP A 134 3.84 -8.96 -5.44
C ASP A 134 4.64 -7.73 -5.90
N VAL A 135 5.80 -8.01 -6.52
CA VAL A 135 6.85 -7.03 -6.84
C VAL A 135 6.26 -5.82 -7.56
N GLU A 136 5.57 -6.01 -8.69
CA GLU A 136 5.08 -4.89 -9.49
C GLU A 136 4.02 -4.06 -8.75
N ARG A 137 3.08 -4.69 -8.04
CA ARG A 137 2.05 -3.96 -7.31
C ARG A 137 2.63 -3.24 -6.09
N TYR A 138 3.64 -3.82 -5.44
CA TYR A 138 4.35 -3.19 -4.33
C TYR A 138 5.05 -1.91 -4.79
N HIS A 139 5.77 -1.97 -5.92
CA HIS A 139 6.43 -0.80 -6.49
C HIS A 139 5.43 0.24 -7.02
N LEU A 140 4.30 -0.19 -7.60
CA LEU A 140 3.21 0.72 -7.93
C LEU A 140 2.71 1.48 -6.69
N ARG A 141 2.48 0.79 -5.57
CA ARG A 141 2.08 1.42 -4.30
C ARG A 141 3.13 2.44 -3.84
N LEU A 142 4.40 2.10 -3.96
CA LEU A 142 5.51 2.99 -3.61
C LEU A 142 5.52 4.25 -4.48
N LEU A 143 5.30 4.12 -5.80
CA LEU A 143 5.19 5.24 -6.72
C LEU A 143 3.99 6.14 -6.39
N LEU A 144 2.84 5.55 -6.08
CA LEU A 144 1.63 6.30 -5.68
C LEU A 144 1.79 7.07 -4.36
N LEU A 145 2.74 6.68 -3.51
CA LEU A 145 3.08 7.43 -2.29
C LEU A 145 3.92 8.68 -2.57
N HIS A 146 4.64 8.75 -3.69
CA HIS A 146 5.65 9.79 -3.94
C HIS A 146 5.37 10.65 -5.18
N ILE A 147 4.53 10.17 -6.11
CA ILE A 147 4.24 10.88 -7.36
C ILE A 147 2.86 11.53 -7.27
N PRO A 148 2.80 12.88 -7.18
CA PRO A 148 1.54 13.59 -7.29
C PRO A 148 1.13 13.75 -8.76
N GLY A 149 -0.17 13.89 -8.99
CA GLY A 149 -0.70 14.32 -10.30
C GLY A 149 -0.53 13.41 -11.51
N ALA A 150 -0.14 12.15 -11.33
CA ALA A 150 -0.07 11.19 -12.45
C ALA A 150 -1.46 11.05 -13.11
N CYS A 151 -1.52 11.09 -14.45
CA CYS A 151 -2.76 10.97 -15.22
C CYS A 151 -2.93 9.58 -15.84
N SER A 152 -1.93 8.70 -15.72
CA SER A 152 -1.96 7.34 -16.24
C SER A 152 -0.99 6.41 -15.50
N PHE A 153 -1.06 5.11 -15.78
CA PHE A 153 -0.04 4.16 -15.33
C PHE A 153 1.32 4.41 -15.97
N ASP A 154 1.35 4.87 -17.22
CA ASP A 154 2.60 5.17 -17.92
C ASP A 154 3.26 6.44 -17.36
N ASP A 155 2.47 7.40 -16.89
CA ASP A 155 2.98 8.60 -16.19
C ASP A 155 3.72 8.19 -14.91
N LEU A 156 3.19 7.21 -14.17
CA LEU A 156 3.86 6.67 -12.97
C LEU A 156 5.18 5.96 -13.32
N LYS A 157 5.26 5.35 -14.50
CA LYS A 157 6.49 4.72 -15.01
C LYS A 157 7.45 5.73 -15.68
N THR A 158 7.02 6.96 -15.90
CA THR A 158 7.84 7.97 -16.57
C THR A 158 8.80 8.61 -15.58
N VAL A 159 10.08 8.58 -15.91
CA VAL A 159 11.17 9.22 -15.15
C VAL A 159 12.05 9.96 -16.15
N ASP A 160 12.27 11.25 -15.94
CA ASP A 160 13.07 12.12 -16.83
C ASP A 160 12.64 12.09 -18.31
N GLY A 161 11.33 11.97 -18.56
CA GLY A 161 10.77 11.91 -19.91
C GLY A 161 10.86 10.55 -20.62
N GLN A 162 11.42 9.53 -19.96
CA GLN A 162 11.46 8.16 -20.48
C GLN A 162 10.50 7.24 -19.71
N VAL A 163 9.71 6.47 -20.45
CA VAL A 163 8.79 5.49 -19.86
C VAL A 163 9.55 4.20 -19.56
N CYS A 164 9.64 3.80 -18.29
CA CYS A 164 10.21 2.53 -17.88
C CYS A 164 9.29 1.34 -18.27
N GLN A 165 9.86 0.14 -18.37
CA GLN A 165 9.10 -1.07 -18.68
C GLN A 165 8.25 -1.53 -17.49
N THR A 166 8.82 -1.43 -16.28
CA THR A 166 8.19 -1.91 -15.04
C THR A 166 8.07 -0.80 -14.00
N PHE A 167 7.15 -0.99 -13.04
CA PHE A 167 7.03 -0.08 -11.91
C PHE A 167 8.26 -0.17 -10.98
N MET A 168 8.87 -1.36 -10.88
CA MET A 168 10.11 -1.55 -10.14
C MET A 168 11.26 -0.71 -10.72
N GLU A 169 11.44 -0.73 -12.05
CA GLU A 169 12.48 0.07 -12.72
C GLU A 169 12.25 1.57 -12.51
N ALA A 170 11.00 2.04 -12.63
CA ALA A 170 10.65 3.43 -12.37
C ALA A 170 10.93 3.86 -10.92
N ALA A 171 10.59 3.00 -9.94
CA ALA A 171 10.87 3.25 -8.54
C ALA A 171 12.38 3.27 -8.25
N LYS A 172 13.14 2.35 -8.87
CA LYS A 172 14.61 2.30 -8.78
C LYS A 172 15.24 3.57 -9.34
N ARG A 173 14.86 3.99 -10.56
CA ARG A 173 15.40 5.19 -11.22
C ARG A 173 15.07 6.48 -10.45
N ARG A 174 13.95 6.50 -9.71
CA ARG A 174 13.59 7.61 -8.81
C ARG A 174 14.30 7.59 -7.46
N GLY A 175 15.16 6.60 -7.20
CA GLY A 175 15.86 6.46 -5.91
C GLY A 175 14.94 6.13 -4.73
N LEU A 176 13.74 5.58 -5.00
CA LEU A 176 12.77 5.20 -3.95
C LEU A 176 13.09 3.84 -3.32
N LEU A 177 13.98 3.08 -3.96
CA LEU A 177 14.51 1.83 -3.43
C LEU A 177 15.90 2.10 -2.89
N HIS A 178 16.21 1.54 -1.72
CA HIS A 178 17.58 1.47 -1.25
C HIS A 178 18.32 0.54 -2.22
N ASP A 179 19.15 1.13 -3.07
CA ASP A 179 19.98 0.38 -4.01
C ASP A 179 21.40 0.37 -3.44
N ASP A 180 22.05 -0.79 -3.50
CA ASP A 180 23.44 -0.94 -3.03
C ASP A 180 24.44 -0.13 -3.86
N THR A 181 23.98 0.53 -4.93
CA THR A 181 24.76 1.42 -5.80
C THR A 181 25.41 2.57 -5.05
N GLU A 182 24.83 3.04 -3.93
CA GLU A 182 25.48 4.04 -3.09
C GLU A 182 26.71 3.46 -2.37
N TYR A 183 26.66 2.19 -1.96
CA TYR A 183 27.83 1.48 -1.42
C TYR A 183 28.85 1.16 -2.52
N GLU A 184 28.41 0.74 -3.70
CA GLU A 184 29.29 0.50 -4.86
C GLU A 184 29.99 1.78 -5.31
N ARG A 185 29.28 2.91 -5.34
CA ARG A 185 29.87 4.22 -5.66
C ARG A 185 30.82 4.69 -4.56
N CYS A 186 30.45 4.56 -3.29
CA CYS A 186 31.36 4.84 -2.18
C CYS A 186 32.62 3.95 -2.23
N MET A 187 32.48 2.66 -2.55
CA MET A 187 33.60 1.74 -2.71
C MET A 187 34.47 2.10 -3.93
N ALA A 188 33.87 2.45 -5.06
CA ALA A 188 34.59 2.88 -6.26
C ALA A 188 35.35 4.19 -6.05
N GLU A 189 34.77 5.16 -5.33
CA GLU A 189 35.45 6.39 -4.93
C GLU A 189 36.55 6.13 -3.89
N ALA A 190 36.31 5.26 -2.92
CA ALA A 190 37.30 4.92 -1.91
C ALA A 190 38.53 4.19 -2.50
N VAL A 191 38.38 3.43 -3.59
CA VAL A 191 39.51 2.86 -4.34
C VAL A 191 40.44 3.93 -4.92
N LEU A 192 39.94 5.14 -5.21
CA LEU A 192 40.76 6.25 -5.73
C LEU A 192 41.59 6.94 -4.65
N PHE A 193 41.18 6.85 -3.38
CA PHE A 193 41.78 7.61 -2.27
C PHE A 193 42.35 6.75 -1.13
N GLN A 194 42.01 5.47 -1.04
CA GLN A 194 42.40 4.59 0.05
C GLN A 194 43.23 3.39 -0.42
N MET A 195 44.14 2.94 0.45
CA MET A 195 44.96 1.77 0.19
C MET A 195 44.12 0.48 0.32
N PRO A 196 44.36 -0.56 -0.49
CA PRO A 196 43.54 -1.79 -0.52
C PRO A 196 43.30 -2.48 0.82
N GLN A 197 44.18 -2.28 1.82
CA GLN A 197 44.03 -2.81 3.18
C GLN A 197 42.90 -2.16 3.98
N GLN A 198 42.48 -0.94 3.63
CA GLN A 198 41.44 -0.18 4.34
C GLN A 198 40.03 -0.49 3.83
N LEU A 199 39.91 -1.20 2.71
CA LEU A 199 38.65 -1.58 2.06
C LEU A 199 38.15 -2.98 2.44
N ARG A 200 38.82 -3.66 3.38
CA ARG A 200 38.36 -4.93 3.92
C ARG A 200 37.38 -4.68 5.06
N ILE A 201 36.10 -4.98 4.81
CA ILE A 201 35.08 -5.19 5.84
C ILE A 201 35.16 -6.64 6.31
#